data_AF-A0A7S1I9W6-F1
#
_entry.id   AF-A0A7S1I9W6-F1
#
_cell.length_a   1.000
_cell.length_b   1.000
_cell.length_c   1.000
_cell.angle_alpha   90.00
_cell.angle_beta   90.00
_cell.angle_gamma   90.00
#
_symmetry.space_group_name_H-M   'P 1'
#
loop_
_entity.id
_entity.type
_entity.pdbx_description
1 polymer ?
#
loop_
_entity_poly.entity_id
_entity_poly.type
_entity_poly.pdbx_seq_one_letter_code
_entity_poly.pdbx_strand_id
1 'polypeptide(L)'
;GDLDCEIDAYGDFLMPCGPQASAGYIETTSDPKLKRARQELFDCLRSIPLHVIPLDDSKFYHIGTMPECLHHLCEDNAFLGELPATPSYMERFPGSCVMSSVVSPEAKISDRTILEYCEVGGGS
;
A
#
# COMPACT_ATOMS: atom_id res chain seq x y z
N GLY A 1 13.31 -2.46 19.87
CA GLY A 1 14.29 -1.52 19.31
C GLY A 1 13.55 -0.25 19.02
N ASP A 2 14.08 0.89 19.43
CA ASP A 2 13.44 2.18 19.12
C ASP A 2 13.61 2.48 17.63
N LEU A 3 12.52 2.91 17.00
CA LEU A 3 12.52 3.42 15.63
C LEU A 3 12.94 4.90 15.70
N ASP A 4 14.21 5.15 15.42
CA ASP A 4 14.83 6.47 15.60
C ASP A 4 14.49 7.48 14.47
N CYS A 5 14.19 6.98 13.27
CA CYS A 5 13.74 7.73 12.10
C CYS A 5 12.95 6.80 11.15
N GLU A 6 12.09 7.39 10.32
CA GLU A 6 11.43 6.68 9.22
C GLU A 6 12.34 6.63 7.99
N ILE A 7 12.41 5.47 7.34
CA ILE A 7 13.23 5.23 6.14
C ILE A 7 12.28 4.84 4.99
N ASP A 8 12.50 5.41 3.81
CA ASP A 8 11.71 5.10 2.61
C ASP A 8 12.27 3.88 1.88
N ALA A 9 11.41 2.91 1.55
CA ALA A 9 11.82 1.70 0.88
C ALA A 9 12.38 1.98 -0.53
N TYR A 10 11.77 2.88 -1.29
CA TYR A 10 12.20 3.14 -2.66
C TYR A 10 13.39 4.09 -2.70
N GLY A 11 13.31 5.21 -1.99
CA GLY A 11 14.32 6.26 -1.98
C GLY A 11 15.58 5.90 -1.20
N ASP A 12 15.50 5.14 -0.11
CA ASP A 12 16.68 4.91 0.73
C ASP A 12 17.37 3.57 0.43
N PHE A 13 16.63 2.54 0.00
CA PHE A 13 17.23 1.25 -0.35
C PHE A 13 17.61 1.11 -1.83
N LEU A 14 16.92 1.78 -2.77
CA LEU A 14 17.26 1.64 -4.19
C LEU A 14 18.35 2.61 -4.65
N MET A 15 18.43 3.80 -4.05
CA MET A 15 19.42 4.83 -4.43
C MET A 15 20.90 4.40 -4.30
N PRO A 16 21.27 3.53 -3.34
CA PRO A 16 22.63 2.97 -3.28
C PRO A 16 22.93 1.87 -4.30
N CYS A 17 21.92 1.30 -4.98
CA CYS A 17 22.08 0.08 -5.76
C CYS A 17 22.42 0.36 -7.24
N GLY A 18 23.12 -0.59 -7.88
CA GLY A 18 23.38 -0.56 -9.31
C GLY A 18 24.45 0.46 -9.77
N PRO A 19 24.69 0.55 -11.10
CA PRO A 19 25.77 1.37 -11.65
C PRO A 19 25.54 2.88 -11.55
N GLN A 20 24.30 3.31 -11.27
CA GLN A 20 23.92 4.72 -11.09
C GLN A 20 23.72 5.09 -9.61
N ALA A 21 24.26 4.28 -8.69
CA ALA A 21 24.20 4.56 -7.27
C ALA A 21 24.68 6.00 -6.95
N SER A 22 23.90 6.73 -6.16
CA SER A 22 24.18 8.12 -5.85
C SER A 22 23.97 8.40 -4.37
N ALA A 23 24.97 9.00 -3.72
CA ALA A 23 24.86 9.46 -2.34
C ALA A 23 24.13 10.82 -2.21
N GLY A 24 23.79 11.47 -3.33
CA GLY A 24 23.22 12.82 -3.33
C GLY A 24 21.90 12.94 -2.57
N TYR A 25 21.12 11.86 -2.47
CA TYR A 25 19.84 11.86 -1.76
C TYR A 25 20.01 11.97 -0.23
N ILE A 26 21.18 11.64 0.32
CA ILE A 26 21.47 11.77 1.76
C ILE A 26 21.31 13.22 2.20
N GLU A 27 21.72 14.17 1.36
CA GLU A 27 21.71 15.60 1.66
C GLU A 27 20.34 16.28 1.45
N THR A 28 19.34 15.55 0.97
CA THR A 28 17.99 16.11 0.69
C THR A 28 17.16 16.38 1.94
N THR A 29 17.59 15.89 3.10
CA THR A 29 16.93 16.09 4.39
C THR A 29 17.83 16.90 5.33
N SER A 30 17.24 17.65 6.26
CA SER A 30 17.97 18.29 7.36
C SER A 30 17.99 17.43 8.64
N ASP A 31 17.26 16.31 8.68
CA ASP A 31 17.20 15.42 9.84
C ASP A 31 18.52 14.64 10.00
N PRO A 32 19.30 14.88 11.09
CA PRO A 32 20.58 14.23 11.30
C PRO A 32 20.45 12.71 11.51
N LYS A 33 19.33 12.22 12.05
CA LYS A 33 19.11 10.78 12.25
C LYS A 33 18.89 10.10 10.91
N LEU A 34 18.03 10.68 10.07
CA LEU A 34 17.79 10.16 8.72
C LEU A 34 19.05 10.23 7.85
N LYS A 35 19.84 11.31 7.92
CA LYS A 35 21.14 11.38 7.22
C LYS A 35 22.05 10.23 7.62
N ARG A 36 22.17 9.96 8.92
CA ARG A 36 22.98 8.87 9.44
C ARG A 36 22.49 7.51 8.92
N ALA A 37 21.18 7.26 9.00
CA ALA A 37 20.60 6.01 8.51
C ALA A 37 20.84 5.81 6.99
N ARG A 38 20.64 6.85 6.18
CA ARG A 38 20.90 6.81 4.73
C ARG A 38 22.36 6.61 4.40
N GLN A 39 23.28 7.19 5.17
CA GLN A 39 24.71 6.96 5.01
C GLN A 39 25.10 5.51 5.31
N GLU A 40 24.60 4.96 6.43
CA GLU A 40 24.81 3.55 6.79
C GLU A 40 24.27 2.60 5.71
N LEU A 41 23.06 2.86 5.19
CA LEU A 41 22.47 2.12 4.07
C LEU A 41 23.30 2.24 2.80
N PHE A 42 23.73 3.46 2.44
CA PHE A 42 24.54 3.68 1.25
C PHE A 42 25.85 2.89 1.30
N ASP A 43 26.54 2.93 2.43
CA ASP A 43 27.82 2.22 2.59
C ASP A 43 27.65 0.70 2.57
N CYS A 44 26.53 0.18 3.05
CA CYS A 44 26.23 -1.26 3.04
C CYS A 44 25.78 -1.76 1.66
N LEU A 45 24.99 -0.96 0.94
CA LEU A 45 24.31 -1.39 -0.29
C LEU A 45 25.02 -0.95 -1.57
N ARG A 46 25.95 0.02 -1.48
CA ARG A 46 26.73 0.45 -2.65
C ARG A 46 27.44 -0.74 -3.30
N SER A 47 27.38 -0.79 -4.62
CA SER A 47 27.94 -1.88 -5.44
C SER A 47 27.16 -3.20 -5.42
N ILE A 48 26.00 -3.27 -4.74
CA ILE A 48 25.09 -4.39 -4.94
C ILE A 48 24.46 -4.25 -6.33
N PRO A 49 24.49 -5.31 -7.16
CA PRO A 49 23.81 -5.32 -8.45
C PRO A 49 22.30 -5.13 -8.28
N LEU A 50 21.73 -4.17 -9.01
CA LEU A 50 20.29 -4.01 -9.09
C LEU A 50 19.74 -4.89 -10.22
N HIS A 51 18.99 -5.92 -9.86
CA HIS A 51 18.28 -6.77 -10.81
C HIS A 51 16.83 -6.31 -10.93
N VAL A 52 16.40 -6.03 -12.16
CA VAL A 52 15.02 -5.62 -12.46
C VAL A 52 14.34 -6.73 -13.23
N ILE A 53 13.22 -7.22 -12.71
CA ILE A 53 12.34 -8.18 -13.39
C ILE A 53 11.08 -7.42 -13.78
N PRO A 54 10.82 -7.20 -15.09
CA PRO A 54 9.56 -6.61 -15.51
C PRO A 54 8.41 -7.58 -15.19
N LEU A 55 7.30 -7.02 -14.70
CA LEU A 55 6.07 -7.76 -14.47
C LEU A 55 5.13 -7.49 -15.65
N ASP A 56 5.23 -8.33 -16.67
CA ASP A 56 4.37 -8.27 -17.85
C ASP A 56 2.91 -8.60 -17.49
N ASP A 57 1.97 -8.09 -18.30
CA ASP A 57 0.53 -8.29 -18.14
C ASP A 57 -0.02 -7.97 -16.73
N SER A 58 0.66 -7.08 -16.00
CA SER A 58 0.27 -6.63 -14.66
C SER A 58 -0.32 -5.21 -14.70
N LYS A 59 -1.32 -4.96 -13.85
CA LYS A 59 -1.89 -3.63 -13.61
C LYS A 59 -1.46 -3.14 -12.23
N PHE A 60 -0.92 -1.93 -12.16
CA PHE A 60 -0.51 -1.30 -10.90
C PHE A 60 -1.45 -0.15 -10.58
N TYR A 61 -2.11 -0.22 -9.42
CA TYR A 61 -2.98 0.82 -8.91
C TYR A 61 -2.29 1.51 -7.73
N HIS A 62 -2.10 2.82 -7.82
CA HIS A 62 -1.58 3.61 -6.72
C HIS A 62 -2.73 4.03 -5.80
N ILE A 63 -2.65 3.63 -4.54
CA ILE A 63 -3.61 4.00 -3.50
C ILE A 63 -2.83 4.71 -2.39
N GLY A 64 -2.58 6.01 -2.57
CA GLY A 64 -1.79 6.81 -1.65
C GLY A 64 -2.62 7.57 -0.62
N THR A 65 -3.93 7.71 -0.85
CA THR A 65 -4.82 8.51 -0.01
C THR A 65 -6.14 7.80 0.28
N MET A 66 -6.82 8.23 1.35
CA MET A 66 -8.14 7.68 1.70
C MET A 66 -9.19 7.93 0.61
N PRO A 67 -9.27 9.11 -0.04
CA PRO A 67 -10.17 9.32 -1.18
C PRO A 67 -9.90 8.37 -2.34
N GLU A 68 -8.62 8.14 -2.70
CA GLU A 68 -8.25 7.17 -3.75
C GLU A 68 -8.67 5.75 -3.36
N CYS A 69 -8.45 5.37 -2.09
CA CYS A 69 -8.86 4.08 -1.55
C CYS A 69 -10.37 3.87 -1.67
N LEU A 70 -11.17 4.85 -1.23
CA LEU A 70 -12.64 4.82 -1.33
C LEU A 70 -13.11 4.79 -2.79
N HIS A 71 -12.48 5.54 -3.68
CA HIS A 71 -12.83 5.54 -5.09
C HIS A 71 -12.61 4.16 -5.71
N HIS A 72 -11.40 3.59 -5.57
CA HIS A 72 -11.09 2.29 -6.15
C HIS A 72 -11.94 1.16 -5.56
N LEU A 73 -12.18 1.16 -4.24
CA LEU A 73 -12.89 0.07 -3.58
C LEU A 73 -14.41 0.21 -3.55
N CYS A 74 -14.99 1.39 -3.83
CA CYS A 74 -16.45 1.59 -3.76
C CYS A 74 -17.09 2.06 -5.07
N GLU A 75 -16.32 2.54 -6.05
CA GLU A 75 -16.85 3.19 -7.26
C GLU A 75 -16.25 2.64 -8.58
N ASP A 76 -14.96 2.30 -8.57
CA ASP A 76 -14.24 1.87 -9.78
C ASP A 76 -14.57 0.42 -10.14
N ASN A 77 -15.60 0.24 -10.96
CA ASN A 77 -16.01 -1.08 -11.44
C ASN A 77 -14.91 -1.83 -12.21
N ALA A 78 -13.94 -1.14 -12.80
CA ALA A 78 -12.84 -1.80 -13.50
C ALA A 78 -11.88 -2.41 -12.47
N PHE A 79 -11.49 -1.67 -11.43
CA PHE A 79 -10.68 -2.19 -10.33
C PHE A 79 -11.40 -3.31 -9.57
N LEU A 80 -12.68 -3.10 -9.24
CA LEU A 80 -13.49 -4.08 -8.51
C LEU A 80 -13.67 -5.39 -9.28
N GLY A 81 -13.72 -5.34 -10.61
CA GLY A 81 -13.77 -6.53 -11.47
C GLY A 81 -12.49 -7.36 -11.47
N GLU A 82 -11.36 -6.79 -11.07
CA GLU A 82 -10.07 -7.51 -10.94
C GLU A 82 -9.91 -8.14 -9.54
N LEU A 83 -10.69 -7.69 -8.54
CA LEU A 83 -10.60 -8.22 -7.19
C LEU A 83 -11.30 -9.58 -7.08
N PRO A 84 -10.79 -10.50 -6.25
CA PRO A 84 -11.47 -11.74 -5.90
C PRO A 84 -12.64 -11.49 -4.91
N ALA A 85 -13.44 -10.45 -5.15
CA ALA A 85 -14.57 -10.10 -4.31
C ALA A 85 -15.71 -11.10 -4.55
N THR A 86 -16.26 -11.66 -3.49
CA THR A 86 -17.47 -12.48 -3.53
C THR A 86 -18.64 -11.63 -4.09
N PRO A 87 -19.17 -11.94 -5.29
CA PRO A 87 -20.15 -11.09 -5.98
C PRO A 87 -21.41 -10.79 -5.15
N SER A 88 -21.77 -11.68 -4.22
CA SER A 88 -22.96 -11.59 -3.39
C SER A 88 -23.00 -10.37 -2.45
N TYR A 89 -21.85 -9.84 -2.02
CA TYR A 89 -21.85 -8.69 -1.11
C TYR A 89 -21.90 -7.34 -1.85
N MET A 90 -21.36 -7.27 -3.07
CA MET A 90 -21.48 -6.10 -3.95
C MET A 90 -22.95 -5.79 -4.26
N GLU A 91 -23.76 -6.84 -4.48
CA GLU A 91 -25.21 -6.69 -4.71
C GLU A 91 -25.97 -6.28 -3.45
N ARG A 92 -25.55 -6.79 -2.28
CA ARG A 92 -26.23 -6.52 -1.01
C ARG A 92 -25.94 -5.11 -0.48
N PHE A 93 -24.73 -4.60 -0.70
CA PHE A 93 -24.28 -3.30 -0.21
C PHE A 93 -23.66 -2.46 -1.34
N PRO A 94 -24.50 -1.94 -2.26
CA PRO A 94 -24.01 -1.18 -3.39
C PRO A 94 -23.25 0.06 -2.93
N GLY A 95 -22.14 0.37 -3.61
CA GLY A 95 -21.28 1.50 -3.25
C GLY A 95 -20.44 1.28 -1.98
N SER A 96 -20.26 0.02 -1.55
CA SER A 96 -19.35 -0.35 -0.47
C SER A 96 -18.51 -1.56 -0.87
N CYS A 97 -17.35 -1.72 -0.23
CA CYS A 97 -16.48 -2.87 -0.42
C CYS A 97 -16.57 -3.78 0.79
N VAL A 98 -16.97 -5.04 0.60
CA VAL A 98 -16.95 -6.05 1.66
C VAL A 98 -16.11 -7.23 1.18
N MET A 99 -14.94 -7.39 1.80
CA MET A 99 -13.96 -8.41 1.45
C MET A 99 -13.70 -9.29 2.67
N SER A 100 -13.78 -10.62 2.50
CA SER A 100 -13.46 -11.59 3.55
C SER A 100 -14.10 -11.30 4.93
N SER A 101 -15.31 -10.75 4.93
CA SER A 101 -16.00 -10.28 6.14
C SER A 101 -17.36 -10.96 6.32
N VAL A 102 -17.78 -11.12 7.57
CA VAL A 102 -19.09 -11.66 7.93
C VAL A 102 -20.01 -10.53 8.35
N VAL A 103 -21.14 -10.40 7.67
CA VAL A 103 -22.12 -9.32 7.93
C VAL A 103 -23.50 -9.92 8.15
N SER A 104 -24.03 -9.79 9.38
CA SER A 104 -25.37 -10.31 9.73
C SER A 104 -26.45 -9.79 8.79
N PRO A 105 -27.48 -10.57 8.42
CA PRO A 105 -28.56 -10.13 7.52
C PRO A 105 -29.21 -8.79 7.89
N GLU A 106 -29.29 -8.47 9.18
CA GLU A 106 -29.94 -7.29 9.75
C GLU A 106 -29.03 -6.05 9.78
N ALA A 107 -27.71 -6.24 9.61
CA ALA A 107 -26.75 -5.15 9.65
C ALA A 107 -26.93 -4.20 8.46
N LYS A 108 -26.76 -2.91 8.74
CA LYS A 108 -26.78 -1.84 7.73
C LYS A 108 -25.37 -1.31 7.54
N ILE A 109 -24.94 -1.23 6.29
CA ILE A 109 -23.67 -0.65 5.89
C ILE A 109 -24.00 0.60 5.06
N SER A 110 -23.33 1.72 5.35
CA SER A 110 -23.45 2.94 4.57
C SER A 110 -22.60 2.87 3.31
N ASP A 111 -22.99 3.62 2.28
CA ASP A 111 -22.17 3.87 1.11
C ASP A 111 -20.77 4.37 1.51
N ARG A 112 -19.79 4.08 0.66
CA ARG A 112 -18.36 4.41 0.86
C ARG A 112 -17.78 3.79 2.13
N THR A 113 -18.22 2.58 2.47
CA THR A 113 -17.63 1.78 3.55
C THR A 113 -16.75 0.70 2.96
N ILE A 114 -15.60 0.46 3.59
CA ILE A 114 -14.73 -0.68 3.30
C ILE A 114 -14.70 -1.57 4.56
N LEU A 115 -15.09 -2.83 4.42
CA LEU A 115 -14.96 -3.85 5.45
C LEU A 115 -14.03 -4.95 4.93
N GLU A 116 -12.95 -5.18 5.66
CA GLU A 116 -12.00 -6.23 5.38
C GLU A 116 -11.72 -7.03 6.65
N TYR A 117 -11.87 -8.36 6.60
CA TYR A 117 -11.67 -9.27 7.75
C TYR A 117 -12.43 -8.88 9.03
N CYS A 118 -13.66 -8.39 8.87
CA CYS A 118 -14.52 -7.95 9.97
C CYS A 118 -15.67 -8.92 10.23
N GLU A 119 -16.18 -8.92 11.47
CA GLU A 119 -17.49 -9.49 11.82
C GLU A 119 -18.40 -8.37 12.32
N VAL A 120 -19.52 -8.13 11.61
CA VAL A 120 -20.41 -7.00 11.87
C VAL A 120 -21.84 -7.49 12.08
N GLY A 121 -22.44 -7.07 13.20
CA GLY A 121 -23.84 -7.39 13.54
C GLY A 121 -24.05 -8.74 14.23
N GLY A 122 -22.98 -9.48 14.56
CA GLY A 122 -23.03 -10.75 15.31
C GLY A 122 -23.11 -10.61 16.84
N GLY A 123 -23.28 -9.40 17.36
CA GLY A 123 -23.37 -9.17 18.80
C GLY A 123 -24.71 -9.66 19.38
N SER A 124 -24.64 -10.68 20.22
CA SER A 124 -25.64 -10.95 21.26
C SER A 124 -25.70 -9.82 22.29
#